data_AF-A0A5F9DTV7-F1
#
_entry.id   AF-A0A5F9DTV7-F1
#
_cell.length_a   1.000
_cell.length_b   1.000
_cell.length_c   1.000
_cell.angle_alpha   90.00
_cell.angle_beta   90.00
_cell.angle_gamma   90.00
#
_symmetry.space_group_name_H-M   'P 1'
#
loop_
_entity.id
_entity.type
_entity.pdbx_description
1 polymer ?
#
loop_
_entity_poly.entity_id
_entity_poly.type
_entity_poly.pdbx_seq_one_letter_code
_entity_poly.pdbx_strand_id
1 'polypeptide(L)'
;MASPLSIVLHVIIMSAEFFTGIAVNGFLVIVNCNELFKCRKLIPMQILLTCLGMARFGLQVVLMIQSFLSTFFPVFYQEKVYGRVLVAFWMFFSSLSLWFATCLSVFYCLKISGFTQSYFLWLKFRILKLILWLLLGSLLVSLSITALSAHVDYSKSTKEDDLRNMTVNKTKLQMRSVSGVLLVNLALLFPLAIFAMCIYMLCVSLYKHIYRMQNMSHGFRSASTEAHINALRMVITFFFFFIFYFVAFMANISFIIPYRSQWFFAVKDIMAAYPSGHSVIIILSNSKFQQSFRQILCLKKNC
;
A
#
# COMPACT_ATOMS: atom_id res chain seq x y z
N MET A 1 9.07 -22.64 -17.47
CA MET A 1 8.51 -23.10 -16.18
C MET A 1 9.51 -22.81 -15.08
N ALA A 2 9.07 -22.42 -13.88
CA ALA A 2 9.97 -22.19 -12.76
C ALA A 2 10.62 -23.51 -12.29
N SER A 3 11.87 -23.44 -11.82
CA SER A 3 12.56 -24.59 -11.23
C SER A 3 11.94 -24.97 -9.88
N PRO A 4 12.02 -26.25 -9.45
CA PRO A 4 11.54 -26.68 -8.14
C PRO A 4 12.14 -25.86 -6.99
N LEU A 5 13.44 -25.54 -7.10
CA LEU A 5 14.14 -24.69 -6.14
C LEU A 5 13.51 -23.29 -6.05
N SER A 6 13.17 -22.67 -7.18
CA SER A 6 12.51 -21.36 -7.21
C SER A 6 11.14 -21.39 -6.53
N ILE A 7 10.40 -22.49 -6.64
CA ILE A 7 9.09 -22.64 -5.99
C ILE A 7 9.27 -22.78 -4.48
N VAL A 8 10.25 -23.57 -4.02
CA VAL A 8 10.56 -23.71 -2.59
C VAL A 8 10.99 -22.37 -1.99
N LEU A 9 11.89 -21.64 -2.66
CA LEU A 9 12.32 -20.32 -2.23
C LEU A 9 11.14 -19.34 -2.15
N HIS A 10 10.28 -19.31 -3.16
CA HIS A 10 9.06 -18.49 -3.17
C HIS A 10 8.16 -18.80 -1.96
N VAL A 11 7.90 -20.08 -1.67
CA VAL A 11 7.07 -20.46 -0.53
C VAL A 11 7.68 -20.01 0.80
N ILE A 12 9.00 -20.12 0.96
CA ILE A 12 9.72 -19.67 2.16
C ILE A 12 9.60 -18.14 2.32
N ILE A 13 9.89 -17.39 1.25
CA ILE A 13 9.83 -15.92 1.25
C ILE A 13 8.41 -15.44 1.54
N MET A 14 7.43 -15.93 0.78
CA MET A 14 6.01 -15.60 0.98
C MET A 14 5.55 -15.89 2.41
N SER A 15 5.94 -17.03 2.97
CA SER A 15 5.57 -17.39 4.35
C SER A 15 6.17 -16.41 5.34
N ALA A 16 7.47 -16.09 5.21
CA ALA A 16 8.14 -15.13 6.08
C ALA A 16 7.51 -13.73 5.98
N GLU A 17 7.22 -13.25 4.76
CA GLU A 17 6.56 -11.97 4.53
C GLU A 17 5.13 -11.93 5.06
N PHE A 18 4.39 -13.03 4.95
CA PHE A 18 3.04 -13.15 5.49
C PHE A 18 3.03 -13.07 7.02
N PHE A 19 3.85 -13.88 7.70
CA PHE A 19 3.94 -13.85 9.16
C PHE A 19 4.41 -12.48 9.65
N THR A 20 5.42 -11.90 9.01
CA THR A 20 5.90 -10.56 9.34
C THR A 20 4.81 -9.52 9.11
N GLY A 21 4.15 -9.56 7.95
CA GLY A 21 3.08 -8.64 7.59
C GLY A 21 1.90 -8.69 8.54
N ILE A 22 1.41 -9.89 8.90
CA ILE A 22 0.33 -10.05 9.87
C ILE A 22 0.73 -9.54 11.24
N ALA A 23 1.89 -9.96 11.74
CA ALA A 23 2.34 -9.58 13.08
C ALA A 23 2.50 -8.07 13.22
N VAL A 24 3.18 -7.45 12.25
CA VAL A 24 3.51 -6.02 12.26
C VAL A 24 2.27 -5.16 12.02
N ASN A 25 1.46 -5.47 10.99
CA ASN A 25 0.24 -4.71 10.71
C ASN A 25 -0.81 -4.90 11.81
N GLY A 26 -0.97 -6.13 12.31
CA GLY A 26 -1.86 -6.43 13.43
C GLY A 26 -1.44 -5.68 14.70
N PHE A 27 -0.15 -5.71 15.04
CA PHE A 27 0.40 -4.92 16.14
C PHE A 27 0.11 -3.42 15.97
N LEU A 28 0.37 -2.87 14.77
CA LEU A 28 0.12 -1.46 14.49
C LEU A 28 -1.35 -1.09 14.74
N VAL A 29 -2.28 -1.90 14.26
CA VAL A 29 -3.72 -1.72 14.49
C VAL A 29 -4.05 -1.78 15.99
N ILE A 30 -3.60 -2.81 16.68
CA ILE A 30 -3.91 -3.04 18.11
C ILE A 30 -3.41 -1.87 18.96
N VAL A 31 -2.15 -1.45 18.77
CA VAL A 31 -1.57 -0.35 19.56
C VAL A 31 -2.32 0.95 19.31
N ASN A 32 -2.55 1.33 18.04
CA ASN A 32 -3.22 2.58 17.73
C ASN A 32 -4.70 2.58 18.18
N CYS A 33 -5.41 1.46 18.05
CA CYS A 33 -6.78 1.31 18.56
C CYS A 33 -6.83 1.45 20.08
N ASN A 34 -5.93 0.78 20.81
CA ASN A 34 -5.89 0.87 22.27
C ASN A 34 -5.65 2.31 22.74
N GLU A 35 -4.79 3.06 22.05
CA GLU A 35 -4.59 4.48 22.37
C GLU A 35 -5.84 5.33 22.09
N LEU A 36 -6.55 5.08 20.99
CA LEU A 36 -7.82 5.77 20.71
C LEU A 36 -8.86 5.52 21.82
N PHE A 37 -8.97 4.27 22.30
CA PHE A 37 -9.86 3.92 23.41
C PHE A 37 -9.44 4.59 24.72
N LYS A 38 -8.14 4.56 25.06
CA LYS A 38 -7.61 5.19 26.29
C LYS A 38 -7.79 6.70 26.29
N CYS A 39 -7.51 7.37 25.17
CA CYS A 39 -7.59 8.82 25.09
C CYS A 39 -9.02 9.35 24.93
N ARG A 40 -10.00 8.49 24.59
CA ARG A 40 -11.41 8.84 24.26
C ARG A 40 -11.54 10.01 23.27
N LYS A 41 -10.51 10.25 22.44
CA LYS A 41 -10.43 11.35 21.48
C LYS A 41 -9.89 10.82 20.16
N LEU A 42 -10.48 11.32 19.08
CA LEU A 42 -10.07 11.00 17.71
C LEU A 42 -8.78 11.74 17.35
N ILE A 43 -7.65 11.04 17.44
CA ILE A 43 -6.33 11.57 17.05
C ILE A 43 -6.09 11.19 15.58
N PRO A 44 -5.97 12.16 14.65
CA PRO A 44 -5.97 11.86 13.21
C PRO A 44 -4.84 10.92 12.78
N MET A 45 -3.67 11.05 13.40
CA MET A 45 -2.52 10.17 13.12
C MET A 45 -2.82 8.70 13.47
N GLN A 46 -3.43 8.45 14.63
CA GLN A 46 -3.76 7.10 15.07
C GLN A 46 -4.82 6.48 14.16
N ILE A 47 -5.87 7.25 13.81
CA ILE A 47 -6.91 6.79 12.88
C ILE A 47 -6.29 6.40 11.53
N LEU A 48 -5.40 7.24 11.00
CA LEU A 48 -4.80 7.01 9.70
C LEU A 48 -3.87 5.79 9.70
N LEU A 49 -3.08 5.60 10.76
CA LEU A 49 -2.27 4.39 10.93
C LEU A 49 -3.12 3.13 11.12
N THR A 50 -4.22 3.21 11.86
CA THR A 50 -5.16 2.09 12.02
C THR A 50 -5.79 1.71 10.68
N CYS A 51 -6.32 2.68 9.93
CA CYS A 51 -6.90 2.44 8.60
C CYS A 51 -5.89 1.85 7.63
N LEU A 52 -4.66 2.40 7.59
CA LEU A 52 -3.57 1.88 6.77
C LEU A 52 -3.18 0.45 7.17
N GLY A 53 -3.05 0.19 8.47
CA GLY A 53 -2.73 -1.14 9.01
C GLY A 53 -3.80 -2.18 8.66
N MET A 54 -5.08 -1.82 8.78
CA MET A 54 -6.20 -2.69 8.40
C MET A 54 -6.23 -2.99 6.90
N ALA A 55 -6.03 -1.98 6.06
CA ALA A 55 -5.99 -2.17 4.61
C ALA A 55 -4.84 -3.10 4.19
N ARG A 56 -3.66 -2.96 4.81
CA ARG A 56 -2.50 -3.81 4.55
C ARG A 56 -2.61 -5.20 5.11
N PHE A 57 -3.22 -5.35 6.27
CA PHE A 57 -3.56 -6.66 6.81
C PHE A 57 -4.45 -7.44 5.83
N GLY A 58 -5.53 -6.79 5.35
CA GLY A 58 -6.39 -7.37 4.31
C GLY A 58 -5.63 -7.70 3.03
N LEU A 59 -4.78 -6.79 2.55
CA LEU A 59 -3.95 -7.02 1.37
C LEU A 59 -3.02 -8.23 1.54
N GLN A 60 -2.34 -8.35 2.68
CA GLN A 60 -1.42 -9.46 2.97
C GLN A 60 -2.15 -10.81 2.96
N VAL A 61 -3.35 -10.87 3.56
CA VAL A 61 -4.18 -12.08 3.58
C VAL A 61 -4.60 -12.48 2.16
N VAL A 62 -5.05 -11.53 1.35
CA VAL A 62 -5.46 -11.80 -0.04
C VAL A 62 -4.27 -12.28 -0.89
N LEU A 63 -3.10 -11.62 -0.78
CA LEU A 63 -1.89 -12.02 -1.51
C LEU A 63 -1.40 -13.41 -1.10
N MET A 64 -1.51 -13.76 0.18
CA MET A 64 -1.17 -15.10 0.67
C MET A 64 -2.10 -16.16 0.10
N ILE A 65 -3.42 -15.95 0.18
CA ILE A 65 -4.42 -16.87 -0.40
C ILE A 65 -4.15 -17.04 -1.90
N GLN A 66 -3.89 -15.94 -2.62
CA GLN A 66 -3.61 -15.97 -4.05
C GLN A 66 -2.36 -16.81 -4.36
N SER A 67 -1.27 -16.59 -3.64
CA SER A 67 0.02 -17.25 -3.91
C SER A 67 -0.01 -18.73 -3.49
N PHE A 68 -0.65 -19.04 -2.36
CA PHE A 68 -0.87 -20.40 -1.89
C PHE A 68 -1.70 -21.21 -2.89
N LEU A 69 -2.86 -20.69 -3.30
CA LEU A 69 -3.73 -21.39 -4.25
C LEU A 69 -3.07 -21.54 -5.62
N SER A 70 -2.34 -20.52 -6.08
CA SER A 70 -1.61 -20.58 -7.36
C SER A 70 -0.48 -21.63 -7.37
N THR A 71 0.14 -21.86 -6.22
CA THR A 71 1.28 -22.78 -6.08
C THR A 71 0.83 -24.23 -5.89
N PHE A 72 -0.10 -24.47 -4.95
CA PHE A 72 -0.51 -25.83 -4.56
C PHE A 72 -1.71 -26.36 -5.34
N PHE A 73 -2.60 -25.49 -5.81
CA PHE A 73 -3.84 -25.87 -6.48
C PHE A 73 -4.03 -25.14 -7.81
N PRO A 74 -3.10 -25.27 -8.79
CA PRO A 74 -3.07 -24.42 -9.99
C PRO A 74 -4.32 -24.57 -10.89
N VAL A 75 -4.88 -25.77 -11.01
CA VAL A 75 -6.10 -26.02 -11.83
C VAL A 75 -7.32 -25.37 -11.18
N PHE A 76 -7.51 -25.60 -9.87
CA PHE A 76 -8.54 -24.92 -9.09
C PHE A 76 -8.34 -23.41 -9.06
N TYR A 77 -7.06 -22.98 -9.05
CA TYR A 77 -6.69 -21.58 -9.11
C TYR A 77 -7.19 -20.95 -10.41
N GLN A 78 -6.89 -21.54 -11.57
CA GLN A 78 -7.31 -20.99 -12.86
C GLN A 78 -8.82 -21.07 -13.08
N GLU A 79 -9.48 -22.14 -12.66
CA GLU A 79 -10.90 -22.36 -12.99
C GLU A 79 -11.88 -21.70 -12.01
N LYS A 80 -11.54 -21.62 -10.70
CA LYS A 80 -12.51 -21.18 -9.67
C LYS A 80 -12.06 -20.00 -8.82
N VAL A 81 -10.75 -19.79 -8.66
CA VAL A 81 -10.19 -18.86 -7.66
C VAL A 81 -9.58 -17.60 -8.28
N TYR A 82 -9.03 -17.69 -9.50
CA TYR A 82 -8.83 -16.56 -10.40
C TYR A 82 -10.18 -16.02 -10.91
N GLY A 83 -11.23 -16.21 -10.10
CA GLY A 83 -12.54 -15.66 -10.30
C GLY A 83 -12.61 -14.23 -9.78
N ARG A 84 -13.65 -13.54 -10.25
CA ARG A 84 -13.97 -12.13 -9.99
C ARG A 84 -13.78 -11.68 -8.54
N VAL A 85 -14.16 -12.52 -7.58
CA VAL A 85 -14.21 -12.17 -6.15
C VAL A 85 -12.82 -11.90 -5.59
N LEU A 86 -11.86 -12.80 -5.79
CA LEU A 86 -10.51 -12.63 -5.23
C LEU A 86 -9.72 -11.52 -5.92
N VAL A 87 -9.88 -11.36 -7.24
CA VAL A 87 -9.28 -10.26 -7.98
C VAL A 87 -9.89 -8.92 -7.53
N ALA A 88 -11.20 -8.86 -7.29
CA ALA A 88 -11.86 -7.68 -6.75
C ALA A 88 -11.36 -7.32 -5.34
N PHE A 89 -11.26 -8.30 -4.42
CA PHE A 89 -10.69 -8.06 -3.10
C PHE A 89 -9.23 -7.58 -3.17
N TRP A 90 -8.42 -8.21 -4.04
CA TRP A 90 -7.04 -7.80 -4.23
C TRP A 90 -6.94 -6.36 -4.75
N MET A 91 -7.72 -5.99 -5.79
CA MET A 91 -7.75 -4.61 -6.32
C MET A 91 -8.24 -3.61 -5.26
N PHE A 92 -9.28 -3.95 -4.51
CA PHE A 92 -9.84 -3.11 -3.47
C PHE A 92 -8.80 -2.81 -2.38
N PHE A 93 -8.20 -3.84 -1.78
CA PHE A 93 -7.20 -3.66 -0.73
C PHE A 93 -5.91 -3.02 -1.24
N SER A 94 -5.52 -3.28 -2.50
CA SER A 94 -4.39 -2.61 -3.15
C SER A 94 -4.64 -1.11 -3.25
N SER A 95 -5.76 -0.72 -3.87
CA SER A 95 -6.15 0.67 -4.02
C SER A 95 -6.26 1.36 -2.67
N LEU A 96 -6.95 0.74 -1.72
CA LEU A 96 -7.15 1.28 -0.38
C LEU A 96 -5.81 1.51 0.34
N SER A 97 -4.89 0.56 0.27
CA SER A 97 -3.56 0.70 0.87
C SER A 97 -2.75 1.83 0.23
N LEU A 98 -2.84 2.03 -1.08
CA LEU A 98 -2.11 3.10 -1.78
C LEU A 98 -2.70 4.46 -1.41
N TRP A 99 -4.02 4.62 -1.46
CA TRP A 99 -4.67 5.86 -1.09
C TRP A 99 -4.46 6.24 0.38
N PHE A 100 -4.54 5.28 1.32
CA PHE A 100 -4.26 5.55 2.73
C PHE A 100 -2.80 5.93 2.95
N ALA A 101 -1.84 5.34 2.23
CA ALA A 101 -0.45 5.75 2.26
C ALA A 101 -0.27 7.19 1.73
N THR A 102 -0.95 7.55 0.64
CA THR A 102 -0.98 8.93 0.14
C THR A 102 -1.58 9.89 1.16
N CYS A 103 -2.67 9.53 1.83
CA CYS A 103 -3.26 10.33 2.92
C CYS A 103 -2.25 10.55 4.06
N LEU A 104 -1.47 9.52 4.42
CA LEU A 104 -0.39 9.63 5.41
C LEU A 104 0.67 10.65 4.97
N SER A 105 1.08 10.58 3.70
CA SER A 105 2.08 11.51 3.13
C SER A 105 1.59 12.97 3.14
N VAL A 106 0.31 13.20 2.79
CA VAL A 106 -0.34 14.51 2.85
C VAL A 106 -0.37 15.02 4.29
N PHE A 107 -0.72 14.17 5.25
CA PHE A 107 -0.72 14.55 6.67
C PHE A 107 0.68 14.95 7.16
N TYR A 108 1.71 14.18 6.81
CA TYR A 108 3.09 14.53 7.15
C TYR A 108 3.53 15.84 6.49
N CYS A 109 3.18 16.05 5.21
CA CYS A 109 3.42 17.30 4.50
C CYS A 109 2.74 18.49 5.21
N LEU A 110 1.48 18.35 5.60
CA LEU A 110 0.72 19.37 6.35
C LEU A 110 1.32 19.67 7.72
N LYS A 111 1.89 18.66 8.39
CA LYS A 111 2.46 18.81 9.72
C LYS A 111 3.86 19.43 9.70
N ILE A 112 4.70 19.04 8.74
CA ILE A 112 6.13 19.40 8.69
C ILE A 112 6.35 20.68 7.88
N SER A 113 5.59 20.89 6.82
CA SER A 113 5.83 22.06 5.98
C SER A 113 5.31 23.34 6.63
N GLY A 114 6.18 24.34 6.70
CA GLY A 114 5.91 25.65 7.29
C GLY A 114 5.36 26.66 6.29
N PHE A 115 4.59 26.20 5.29
CA PHE A 115 4.03 27.13 4.29
C PHE A 115 3.00 28.04 4.96
N THR A 116 3.26 29.35 4.90
CA THR A 116 2.42 30.41 5.46
C THR A 116 1.22 30.75 4.57
N GLN A 117 1.00 29.99 3.48
CA GLN A 117 -0.12 30.21 2.57
C GLN A 117 -1.45 30.02 3.30
N SER A 118 -2.40 30.94 3.14
CA SER A 118 -3.68 30.96 3.89
C SER A 118 -4.47 29.64 3.78
N TYR A 119 -4.42 28.97 2.62
CA TYR A 119 -5.04 27.66 2.42
C TYR A 119 -4.45 26.57 3.33
N PHE A 120 -3.12 26.56 3.51
CA PHE A 120 -2.42 25.56 4.33
C PHE A 120 -2.74 25.74 5.82
N LEU A 121 -2.84 26.99 6.27
CA LEU A 121 -3.24 27.33 7.64
C LEU A 121 -4.70 26.94 7.91
N TRP A 122 -5.59 27.16 6.93
CA TRP A 122 -6.98 26.72 7.02
C TRP A 122 -7.12 25.19 7.12
N LEU A 123 -6.38 24.44 6.29
CA LEU A 123 -6.32 22.98 6.39
C LEU A 123 -5.80 22.50 7.74
N LYS A 124 -4.80 23.19 8.30
CA LYS A 124 -4.18 22.85 9.59
C LYS A 124 -5.19 22.96 10.74
N PHE A 125 -6.12 23.93 10.68
CA PHE A 125 -7.18 24.09 11.69
C PHE A 125 -8.27 23.01 11.63
N ARG A 126 -8.48 22.38 10.47
CA ARG A 126 -9.52 21.36 10.25
C ARG A 126 -8.95 19.97 9.95
N ILE A 127 -7.73 19.71 10.39
CA ILE A 127 -6.95 18.52 10.01
C ILE A 127 -7.68 17.20 10.28
N LEU A 128 -8.39 17.09 11.41
CA LEU A 128 -9.17 15.89 11.74
C LEU A 128 -10.29 15.64 10.74
N LYS A 129 -11.11 16.67 10.46
CA LYS A 129 -12.23 16.56 9.52
C LYS A 129 -11.72 16.27 8.11
N LEU A 130 -10.65 16.93 7.70
CA LEU A 130 -10.02 16.71 6.39
C LEU A 130 -9.53 15.28 6.23
N ILE A 131 -8.84 14.73 7.23
CA ILE A 131 -8.34 13.35 7.19
C ILE A 131 -9.49 12.34 7.11
N LEU A 132 -10.56 12.53 7.88
CA LEU A 132 -11.72 11.66 7.81
C LEU A 132 -12.39 11.70 6.43
N TRP A 133 -12.48 12.89 5.82
CA TRP A 133 -13.00 13.04 4.45
C TRP A 133 -12.08 12.42 3.40
N LEU A 134 -10.76 12.54 3.54
CA LEU A 134 -9.79 11.88 2.66
C LEU A 134 -9.85 10.35 2.78
N LEU A 135 -9.98 9.83 4.01
CA LEU A 135 -10.15 8.39 4.26
C LEU A 135 -11.47 7.86 3.68
N LEU A 136 -12.56 8.62 3.81
CA LEU A 136 -13.84 8.25 3.22
C LEU A 136 -13.80 8.30 1.69
N GLY A 137 -13.24 9.37 1.12
CA GLY A 137 -13.07 9.53 -0.32
C GLY A 137 -12.20 8.43 -0.93
N SER A 138 -11.11 8.06 -0.26
CA SER A 138 -10.24 6.96 -0.70
C SER A 138 -10.92 5.59 -0.66
N LEU A 139 -11.78 5.35 0.33
CA LEU A 139 -12.62 4.15 0.38
C LEU A 139 -13.60 4.09 -0.79
N LEU A 140 -14.31 5.20 -1.05
CA LEU A 140 -15.25 5.30 -2.17
C LEU A 140 -14.55 5.15 -3.53
N VAL A 141 -13.42 5.82 -3.74
CA VAL A 141 -12.64 5.69 -4.98
C VAL A 141 -12.15 4.25 -5.17
N SER A 142 -11.68 3.60 -4.11
CA SER A 142 -11.23 2.19 -4.17
C SER A 142 -12.37 1.23 -4.49
N LEU A 143 -13.57 1.45 -3.93
CA LEU A 143 -14.79 0.72 -4.29
C LEU A 143 -15.15 0.92 -5.76
N SER A 144 -15.14 2.17 -6.24
CA SER A 144 -15.47 2.50 -7.64
C SER A 144 -14.49 1.88 -8.63
N ILE A 145 -13.18 1.93 -8.37
CA ILE A 145 -12.15 1.28 -9.21
C ILE A 145 -12.40 -0.22 -9.28
N THR A 146 -12.70 -0.84 -8.14
CA THR A 146 -12.96 -2.29 -8.06
C THR A 146 -14.23 -2.68 -8.81
N ALA A 147 -15.31 -1.92 -8.61
CA ALA A 147 -16.59 -2.15 -9.28
C ALA A 147 -16.48 -1.97 -10.80
N LEU A 148 -15.78 -0.92 -11.25
CA LEU A 148 -15.56 -0.66 -12.66
C LEU A 148 -14.69 -1.74 -13.31
N SER A 149 -13.64 -2.19 -12.62
CA SER A 149 -12.78 -3.29 -13.07
C SER A 149 -13.58 -4.59 -13.22
N ALA A 150 -14.48 -4.89 -12.27
CA ALA A 150 -15.35 -6.05 -12.33
C ALA A 150 -16.38 -5.97 -13.48
N HIS A 151 -16.89 -4.76 -13.78
CA HIS A 151 -17.82 -4.55 -14.89
C HIS A 151 -17.15 -4.73 -16.26
N VAL A 152 -15.95 -4.17 -16.43
CA VAL A 152 -15.17 -4.27 -17.69
C VAL A 152 -14.80 -5.72 -17.99
N ASP A 153 -14.49 -6.51 -16.97
CA ASP A 153 -14.17 -7.93 -17.12
C ASP A 153 -15.43 -8.79 -17.42
N TYR A 154 -16.58 -8.45 -16.83
CA TYR A 154 -17.82 -9.26 -16.94
C TYR A 154 -18.70 -8.97 -18.16
N SER A 155 -18.66 -7.75 -18.72
CA SER A 155 -19.46 -7.40 -19.91
C SER A 155 -19.21 -8.30 -21.14
N LYS A 156 -18.19 -9.17 -21.11
CA LYS A 156 -17.83 -10.07 -22.21
C LYS A 156 -18.21 -11.54 -22.02
N SER A 157 -18.43 -12.03 -20.80
CA SER A 157 -18.80 -13.45 -20.60
C SER A 157 -20.27 -13.74 -20.95
N THR A 158 -21.09 -12.72 -21.16
CA THR A 158 -22.53 -12.86 -21.47
C THR A 158 -22.85 -12.81 -22.97
N LYS A 159 -21.85 -12.93 -23.86
CA LYS A 159 -22.03 -12.95 -25.32
C LYS A 159 -21.32 -14.15 -25.96
N GLU A 160 -21.51 -15.34 -25.39
CA GLU A 160 -21.15 -16.61 -26.04
C GLU A 160 -22.43 -17.32 -26.47
N ASP A 161 -22.96 -16.90 -27.61
CA ASP A 161 -23.72 -17.73 -28.55
C ASP A 161 -23.34 -17.25 -29.95
N ASP A 162 -22.22 -17.76 -30.46
CA ASP A 162 -22.12 -18.20 -31.86
C ASP A 162 -20.75 -18.84 -32.16
N LEU A 163 -20.83 -20.12 -32.48
CA LEU A 163 -19.73 -21.07 -32.59
C LEU A 163 -19.17 -21.08 -34.02
N ARG A 164 -18.26 -20.18 -34.40
CA ARG A 164 -17.36 -20.46 -35.56
C ARG A 164 -16.08 -19.64 -35.76
N ASN A 165 -15.82 -18.54 -35.02
CA ASN A 165 -14.64 -17.69 -35.22
C ASN A 165 -13.73 -17.60 -33.97
N MET A 166 -13.47 -18.74 -33.33
CA MET A 166 -13.07 -18.79 -31.92
C MET A 166 -11.62 -18.31 -31.62
N THR A 167 -10.64 -18.56 -32.49
CA THR A 167 -9.23 -18.33 -32.11
C THR A 167 -8.80 -16.86 -32.20
N VAL A 168 -9.09 -16.18 -33.31
CA VAL A 168 -8.69 -14.76 -33.51
C VAL A 168 -9.52 -13.81 -32.64
N ASN A 169 -10.82 -14.09 -32.47
CA ASN A 169 -11.69 -13.28 -31.61
C ASN A 169 -11.36 -13.44 -30.13
N LYS A 170 -10.98 -14.65 -29.67
CA LYS A 170 -10.57 -14.86 -28.26
C LYS A 170 -9.31 -14.08 -27.91
N THR A 171 -8.29 -14.06 -28.78
CA THR A 171 -7.10 -13.19 -28.59
C THR A 171 -7.44 -11.70 -28.61
N LYS A 172 -8.28 -11.23 -29.54
CA LYS A 172 -8.70 -9.80 -29.58
C LYS A 172 -9.58 -9.41 -28.37
N LEU A 173 -10.45 -10.31 -27.90
CA LEU A 173 -11.30 -10.11 -26.73
C LEU A 173 -10.47 -10.10 -25.45
N GLN A 174 -9.51 -11.01 -25.30
CA GLN A 174 -8.58 -11.06 -24.16
C GLN A 174 -7.71 -9.81 -24.12
N MET A 175 -7.09 -9.42 -25.24
CA MET A 175 -6.27 -8.21 -25.34
C MET A 175 -7.06 -6.93 -25.05
N ARG A 176 -8.33 -6.85 -25.50
CA ARG A 176 -9.23 -5.72 -25.20
C ARG A 176 -9.77 -5.74 -23.76
N SER A 177 -9.82 -6.89 -23.08
CA SER A 177 -10.17 -6.97 -21.65
C SER A 177 -9.00 -6.49 -20.79
N VAL A 178 -7.79 -6.99 -21.09
CA VAL A 178 -6.54 -6.55 -20.46
C VAL A 178 -6.34 -5.05 -20.62
N SER A 179 -6.60 -4.48 -21.80
CA SER A 179 -6.50 -3.03 -21.99
C SER A 179 -7.51 -2.23 -21.16
N GLY A 180 -8.72 -2.75 -20.93
CA GLY A 180 -9.76 -2.08 -20.15
C GLY A 180 -9.46 -2.09 -18.65
N VAL A 181 -9.08 -3.24 -18.10
CA VAL A 181 -8.65 -3.37 -16.70
C VAL A 181 -7.40 -2.53 -16.44
N LEU A 182 -6.46 -2.52 -17.38
CA LEU A 182 -5.25 -1.71 -17.29
C LEU A 182 -5.59 -0.21 -17.31
N LEU A 183 -6.50 0.24 -18.18
CA LEU A 183 -6.97 1.63 -18.24
C LEU A 183 -7.66 2.08 -16.94
N VAL A 184 -8.49 1.23 -16.34
CA VAL A 184 -9.14 1.54 -15.05
C VAL A 184 -8.09 1.65 -13.94
N ASN A 185 -7.07 0.78 -13.96
CA ASN A 185 -5.99 0.79 -12.98
C ASN A 185 -4.95 1.90 -13.21
N LEU A 186 -4.93 2.57 -14.37
CA LEU A 186 -4.18 3.83 -14.54
C LEU A 186 -4.67 4.91 -13.56
N ALA A 187 -5.89 4.79 -13.01
CA ALA A 187 -6.36 5.67 -11.94
C ALA A 187 -5.48 5.60 -10.67
N LEU A 188 -4.68 4.54 -10.49
CA LEU A 188 -3.70 4.45 -9.41
C LEU A 188 -2.44 5.32 -9.65
N LEU A 189 -2.28 5.93 -10.83
CA LEU A 189 -1.29 6.99 -11.06
C LEU A 189 -1.63 8.28 -10.31
N PHE A 190 -2.91 8.54 -10.03
CA PHE A 190 -3.31 9.71 -9.25
C PHE A 190 -2.75 9.69 -7.81
N PRO A 191 -2.96 8.64 -6.99
CA PRO A 191 -2.37 8.58 -5.66
C PRO A 191 -0.83 8.58 -5.69
N LEU A 192 -0.21 8.01 -6.73
CA LEU A 192 1.25 8.08 -6.95
C LEU A 192 1.72 9.52 -7.17
N ALA A 193 1.06 10.27 -8.07
CA ALA A 193 1.40 11.64 -8.37
C ALA A 193 1.24 12.55 -7.14
N ILE A 194 0.14 12.39 -6.39
CA ILE A 194 -0.08 13.14 -5.14
C ILE A 194 1.02 12.82 -4.12
N PHE A 195 1.40 11.54 -3.97
CA PHE A 195 2.47 11.14 -3.06
C PHE A 195 3.81 11.77 -3.46
N ALA A 196 4.14 11.73 -4.76
CA ALA A 196 5.37 12.33 -5.30
C ALA A 196 5.41 13.85 -5.05
N MET A 197 4.30 14.55 -5.28
CA MET A 197 4.19 15.98 -4.98
C MET A 197 4.35 16.27 -3.49
N CYS A 198 3.80 15.42 -2.60
CA CYS A 198 3.99 15.56 -1.15
C CYS A 198 5.45 15.40 -0.74
N ILE A 199 6.15 14.39 -1.30
CA ILE A 199 7.59 14.19 -1.09
C ILE A 199 8.38 15.40 -1.55
N TYR A 200 8.12 15.88 -2.76
CA TYR A 200 8.80 17.05 -3.32
C TYR A 200 8.65 18.26 -2.39
N MET A 201 7.41 18.57 -1.97
CA MET A 201 7.13 19.67 -1.05
C MET A 201 7.81 19.51 0.31
N LEU A 202 7.85 18.29 0.85
CA LEU A 202 8.56 17.97 2.08
C LEU A 202 10.07 18.19 1.96
N CYS A 203 10.69 17.74 0.86
CA CYS A 203 12.12 17.95 0.58
C CYS A 203 12.46 19.45 0.48
N VAL A 204 11.67 20.22 -0.28
CA VAL A 204 11.87 21.67 -0.43
C VAL A 204 11.72 22.39 0.92
N SER A 205 10.70 22.05 1.69
CA SER A 205 10.48 22.65 3.01
C SER A 205 11.65 22.35 3.97
N LEU A 206 12.16 21.13 3.96
CA LEU A 206 13.29 20.75 4.80
C LEU A 206 14.57 21.46 4.36
N TYR A 207 14.84 21.50 3.06
CA TYR A 207 15.99 22.24 2.51
C TYR A 207 15.95 23.71 2.94
N LYS A 208 14.81 24.38 2.79
CA LYS A 208 14.62 25.77 3.23
C LYS A 208 14.81 25.94 4.74
N HIS A 209 14.36 24.96 5.54
CA HIS A 209 14.54 24.98 6.99
C HIS A 209 16.01 24.81 7.39
N ILE A 210 16.71 23.85 6.80
CA ILE A 210 18.15 23.61 7.05
C ILE A 210 18.96 24.82 6.64
N TYR A 211 18.70 25.40 5.46
CA TYR A 211 19.37 26.60 4.99
C TYR A 211 19.16 27.80 5.92
N ARG A 212 17.93 28.02 6.41
CA ARG A 212 17.63 29.06 7.41
C ARG A 212 18.36 28.84 8.73
N MET A 213 18.50 27.59 9.17
CA MET A 213 19.24 27.26 10.39
C MET A 213 20.75 27.43 10.21
N GLN A 214 21.32 27.10 9.05
CA GLN A 214 22.75 27.29 8.77
C GLN A 214 23.13 28.76 8.69
N ASN A 215 22.23 29.63 8.23
CA ASN A 215 22.45 31.07 8.15
C ASN A 215 22.26 31.81 9.50
N MET A 216 21.72 31.16 10.54
CA MET A 216 21.71 31.69 11.90
C MET A 216 22.87 31.08 12.68
N SER A 217 23.90 31.89 12.98
CA SER A 217 25.18 31.42 13.51
C SER A 217 25.05 30.63 14.83
N HIS A 218 25.94 29.63 14.97
CA HIS A 218 26.29 28.85 16.15
C HIS A 218 25.24 27.87 16.71
N GLY A 219 25.38 26.60 16.28
CA GLY A 219 25.83 25.59 17.24
C GLY A 219 24.78 24.81 18.04
N PHE A 220 23.50 24.75 17.63
CA PHE A 220 22.56 23.77 18.20
C PHE A 220 21.80 23.02 17.10
N ARG A 221 22.32 21.84 16.71
CA ARG A 221 21.53 20.83 16.00
C ARG A 221 20.47 20.34 16.97
N SER A 222 19.25 20.89 16.87
CA SER A 222 18.19 20.59 17.81
C SER A 222 17.68 19.16 17.61
N ALA A 223 17.30 18.47 18.69
CA ALA A 223 16.69 17.13 18.62
C ALA A 223 15.44 17.09 17.70
N SER A 224 14.79 18.24 17.44
CA SER A 224 13.69 18.32 16.49
C SER A 224 14.13 18.22 15.03
N THR A 225 15.32 18.74 14.65
CA THR A 225 15.81 18.64 13.26
C THR A 225 16.13 17.19 12.90
N GLU A 226 16.75 16.45 13.82
CA GLU A 226 17.02 15.01 13.69
C GLU A 226 15.73 14.21 13.48
N ALA A 227 14.68 14.52 14.26
CA ALA A 227 13.37 13.87 14.14
C ALA A 227 12.69 14.17 12.78
N HIS A 228 12.81 15.40 12.27
CA HIS A 228 12.28 15.76 10.94
C HIS A 228 13.04 15.07 9.80
N ILE A 229 14.36 14.95 9.89
CA ILE A 229 15.18 14.24 8.90
C ILE A 229 14.84 12.74 8.88
N ASN A 230 14.71 12.12 10.05
CA ASN A 230 14.32 10.71 10.16
C ASN A 230 12.90 10.45 9.62
N ALA A 231 11.95 11.35 9.88
CA ALA A 231 10.63 11.28 9.28
C ALA A 231 10.70 11.39 7.75
N LEU A 232 11.51 12.32 7.20
CA LEU A 232 11.68 12.43 5.75
C LEU A 232 12.26 11.16 5.13
N ARG A 233 13.32 10.60 5.73
CA ARG A 233 13.94 9.35 5.28
C ARG A 233 12.91 8.22 5.21
N MET A 234 12.01 8.14 6.19
CA MET A 234 10.90 7.20 6.22
C MET A 234 9.93 7.42 5.06
N VAL A 235 9.44 8.65 4.83
CA VAL A 235 8.50 8.91 3.72
C VAL A 235 9.15 8.66 2.36
N ILE A 236 10.42 9.01 2.17
CA ILE A 236 11.17 8.69 0.93
C ILE A 236 11.28 7.17 0.74
N THR A 237 11.61 6.43 1.79
CA THR A 237 11.66 4.96 1.71
C THR A 237 10.29 4.39 1.33
N PHE A 238 9.21 4.92 1.91
CA PHE A 238 7.84 4.54 1.55
C PHE A 238 7.51 4.81 0.09
N PHE A 239 8.00 5.91 -0.48
CA PHE A 239 7.81 6.22 -1.88
C PHE A 239 8.45 5.17 -2.80
N PHE A 240 9.67 4.73 -2.50
CA PHE A 240 10.30 3.65 -3.26
C PHE A 240 9.51 2.35 -3.18
N PHE A 241 9.08 1.95 -1.98
CA PHE A 241 8.20 0.78 -1.80
C PHE A 241 6.90 0.89 -2.59
N PHE A 242 6.31 2.09 -2.64
CA PHE A 242 5.11 2.37 -3.44
C PHE A 242 5.39 2.19 -4.94
N ILE A 243 6.51 2.72 -5.46
CA ILE A 243 6.89 2.57 -6.88
C ILE A 243 7.09 1.10 -7.22
N PHE A 244 7.88 0.35 -6.44
CA PHE A 244 8.12 -1.06 -6.69
C PHE A 244 6.81 -1.86 -6.69
N TYR A 245 5.92 -1.59 -5.73
CA TYR A 245 4.59 -2.20 -5.71
C TYR A 245 3.77 -1.86 -6.95
N PHE A 246 3.73 -0.59 -7.35
CA PHE A 246 2.95 -0.13 -8.49
C PHE A 246 3.45 -0.77 -9.80
N VAL A 247 4.77 -0.83 -10.00
CA VAL A 247 5.40 -1.49 -11.15
C VAL A 247 5.06 -2.98 -11.16
N ALA A 248 5.19 -3.67 -10.02
CA ALA A 248 4.84 -5.09 -9.90
C ALA A 248 3.34 -5.36 -10.14
N PHE A 249 2.47 -4.49 -9.63
CA PHE A 249 1.02 -4.53 -9.84
C PHE A 249 0.67 -4.40 -11.33
N MET A 250 1.25 -3.40 -12.01
CA MET A 250 1.03 -3.18 -13.45
C MET A 250 1.57 -4.34 -14.28
N ALA A 251 2.74 -4.88 -13.93
CA ALA A 251 3.31 -6.06 -14.60
C ALA A 251 2.40 -7.30 -14.44
N ASN A 252 1.84 -7.52 -13.24
CA ASN A 252 0.92 -8.63 -12.96
C ASN A 252 -0.40 -8.51 -13.72
N ILE A 253 -0.97 -7.29 -13.85
CA ILE A 253 -2.23 -7.05 -14.60
C ILE A 253 -2.02 -7.09 -16.11
N SER A 254 -0.87 -6.67 -16.62
CA SER A 254 -0.62 -6.61 -18.07
C SER A 254 -0.47 -8.00 -18.72
N PHE A 255 -0.47 -9.09 -17.94
CA PHE A 255 -0.20 -10.47 -18.38
C PHE A 255 1.09 -10.62 -19.22
N ILE A 256 2.02 -9.66 -19.13
CA ILE A 256 3.33 -9.72 -19.80
C ILE A 256 4.12 -10.92 -19.29
N ILE A 257 3.86 -11.33 -18.05
CA ILE A 257 4.58 -12.40 -17.38
C ILE A 257 3.85 -13.74 -17.56
N PRO A 258 4.51 -14.75 -18.14
CA PRO A 258 3.90 -16.07 -18.33
C PRO A 258 3.59 -16.73 -16.98
N TYR A 259 2.41 -17.34 -16.89
CA TYR A 259 1.94 -18.05 -15.69
C TYR A 259 2.93 -19.17 -15.27
N ARG A 260 3.22 -19.26 -13.97
CA ARG A 260 4.23 -20.18 -13.38
C ARG A 260 5.66 -20.05 -13.92
N SER A 261 6.00 -18.88 -14.47
CA SER A 261 7.41 -18.52 -14.70
C SER A 261 8.08 -18.06 -13.39
N GLN A 262 9.40 -18.04 -13.37
CA GLN A 262 10.16 -17.50 -12.23
C GLN A 262 9.80 -16.03 -11.97
N TRP A 263 9.57 -15.25 -13.04
CA TRP A 263 9.14 -13.86 -12.95
C TRP A 263 7.76 -13.68 -12.33
N PHE A 264 6.85 -14.64 -12.52
CA PHE A 264 5.53 -14.62 -11.88
C PHE A 264 5.66 -14.68 -10.35
N PHE A 265 6.49 -15.61 -9.86
CA PHE A 265 6.75 -15.74 -8.42
C PHE A 265 7.47 -14.51 -7.86
N ALA A 266 8.50 -14.01 -8.55
CA ALA A 266 9.22 -12.80 -8.13
C ALA A 266 8.30 -11.57 -8.02
N VAL A 267 7.37 -11.38 -8.95
CA VAL A 267 6.39 -10.27 -8.88
C VAL A 267 5.45 -10.44 -7.70
N LYS A 268 5.03 -11.67 -7.36
CA LYS A 268 4.20 -11.93 -6.18
C LYS A 268 4.95 -11.62 -4.88
N ASP A 269 6.22 -12.00 -4.80
CA ASP A 269 7.09 -11.68 -3.67
C ASP A 269 7.25 -10.15 -3.51
N ILE A 270 7.58 -9.42 -4.59
CA ILE A 270 7.70 -7.95 -4.54
C ILE A 270 6.39 -7.29 -4.07
N MET A 271 5.25 -7.80 -4.53
CA MET A 271 3.95 -7.28 -4.10
C MET A 271 3.65 -7.56 -2.63
N ALA A 272 4.10 -8.69 -2.08
CA ALA A 272 3.91 -9.08 -0.69
C ALA A 272 4.95 -8.43 0.27
N ALA A 273 6.10 -8.03 -0.25
CA ALA A 273 7.10 -7.22 0.43
C ALA A 273 6.60 -5.79 0.76
N TYR A 274 5.72 -5.22 -0.06
CA TYR A 274 5.17 -3.87 0.17
C TYR A 274 4.39 -3.73 1.49
N PRO A 275 3.29 -4.49 1.71
CA PRO A 275 2.49 -4.37 2.93
C PRO A 275 3.24 -4.80 4.20
N SER A 276 4.24 -5.68 4.08
CA SER A 276 5.08 -6.14 5.21
C SER A 276 6.22 -5.15 5.51
N GLY A 277 7.07 -4.86 4.53
CA GLY A 277 8.25 -4.01 4.66
C GLY A 277 7.91 -2.57 5.05
N HIS A 278 6.87 -1.99 4.45
CA HIS A 278 6.47 -0.63 4.79
C HIS A 278 6.00 -0.52 6.25
N SER A 279 5.35 -1.53 6.79
CA SER A 279 4.86 -1.51 8.18
C SER A 279 5.99 -1.73 9.18
N VAL A 280 7.00 -2.53 8.82
CA VAL A 280 8.24 -2.67 9.61
C VAL A 280 8.93 -1.31 9.72
N ILE A 281 9.04 -0.59 8.62
CA ILE A 281 9.67 0.74 8.59
C ILE A 281 8.88 1.76 9.44
N ILE A 282 7.53 1.71 9.46
CA ILE A 282 6.72 2.57 10.36
C ILE A 282 7.09 2.33 11.83
N ILE A 283 7.21 1.06 12.24
CA ILE A 283 7.57 0.72 13.63
C ILE A 283 9.00 1.13 13.94
N LEU A 284 9.95 0.84 13.05
CA LEU A 284 11.36 1.14 13.25
C LEU A 284 11.66 2.64 13.22
N SER A 285 10.92 3.43 12.46
CA SER A 285 11.20 4.86 12.33
C SER A 285 10.62 5.70 13.47
N ASN A 286 9.62 5.18 14.20
CA ASN A 286 8.97 5.92 15.27
C ASN A 286 9.39 5.40 16.65
N SER A 287 10.14 6.20 17.40
CA SER A 287 10.63 5.87 18.74
C SER A 287 9.50 5.42 19.69
N LYS A 288 8.29 5.97 19.52
CA LYS A 288 7.10 5.58 20.27
C LYS A 288 6.70 4.13 19.99
N PHE A 289 6.60 3.75 18.71
CA PHE A 289 6.25 2.37 18.34
C PHE A 289 7.36 1.39 18.70
N GLN A 290 8.63 1.80 18.58
CA GLN A 290 9.74 0.99 19.08
C GLN A 290 9.65 0.73 20.60
N GLN A 291 9.27 1.74 21.39
CA GLN A 291 9.15 1.61 22.84
C GLN A 291 7.99 0.69 23.23
N SER A 292 6.83 0.85 22.60
CA SER A 292 5.68 -0.05 22.81
C SER A 292 5.99 -1.49 22.37
N PHE A 293 6.72 -1.66 21.26
CA PHE A 293 7.13 -2.98 20.78
C PHE A 293 8.11 -3.65 21.74
N ARG A 294 9.11 -2.91 22.25
CA ARG A 294 10.05 -3.39 23.28
C ARG A 294 9.34 -3.77 24.58
N GLN A 295 8.37 -2.99 25.03
CA GLN A 295 7.61 -3.30 26.25
C GLN A 295 6.84 -4.61 26.12
N ILE A 296 6.21 -4.86 24.98
CA ILE A 296 5.46 -6.09 24.73
C ILE A 296 6.41 -7.30 24.59
N LEU A 297 7.57 -7.12 23.95
CA LEU A 297 8.59 -8.18 23.89
C LEU A 297 9.19 -8.50 25.27
N CYS A 298 9.46 -7.49 26.10
CA CYS A 298 9.99 -7.67 27.45
C CYS A 298 8.96 -8.29 28.41
N LEU A 299 7.68 -7.90 28.31
CA LEU A 299 6.60 -8.54 29.08
C LEU A 299 6.50 -10.04 28.77
N LYS A 300 6.78 -10.45 27.53
CA LYS A 300 6.78 -11.87 27.13
C LYS A 300 8.05 -12.62 27.53
N LYS A 301 9.11 -11.91 27.94
CA LYS A 301 10.39 -12.51 28.41
C LYS A 301 10.39 -12.77 29.92
N ASN A 302 9.42 -12.20 30.64
CA ASN A 302 9.23 -12.34 32.09
C ASN A 302 8.03 -13.24 32.45
N CYS A 303 7.53 -14.03 31.49
CA CYS A 303 6.56 -15.11 31.70
C CYS A 303 7.20 -16.45 31.37
#